data_AF-A0A6H1WZU1-F1
#
_entry.id   AF-A0A6H1WZU1-F1
#
_cell.length_a   1.000
_cell.length_b   1.000
_cell.length_c   1.000
_cell.angle_alpha   90.00
_cell.angle_beta   90.00
_cell.angle_gamma   90.00
#
_symmetry.space_group_name_H-M   'P 1'
#
loop_
_entity.id
_entity.type
_entity.pdbx_description
1 polymer ?
#
loop_
_entity_poly.entity_id
_entity_poly.type
_entity_poly.pdbx_seq_one_letter_code
_entity_poly.pdbx_strand_id
1 'polypeptide(L)'
;MDRFGGKNDVIILDLDNKYGEEIIFAYKYNKKAYVGIGKYNKDKFVIVDIYEGRGSDISHLFIRPILHERSNTIVIGWKVRDISSNLDLLIYEDKNLKSILNNKDLYFTMIDLIDFNNNNLQEIVLWTHDTKDAYNVRIFEYKNNYLIETNKYDEIYYVKVLKYYEDLVNKYPNSTTYLYYLANAQNILGYDSKETLKKLENLNYDYKK
;
A
#
# COMPACT_ATOMS: atom_id res chain seq x y z
N MET A 1 -14.02 0.65 -23.09
CA MET A 1 -14.24 2.01 -22.56
C MET A 1 -13.33 2.09 -21.35
N ASP A 2 -12.10 2.56 -21.58
CA ASP A 2 -10.95 2.24 -20.74
C ASP A 2 -10.95 3.13 -19.50
N ARG A 3 -11.38 2.55 -18.38
CA ARG A 3 -11.32 3.16 -17.07
C ARG A 3 -10.00 2.77 -16.43
N PHE A 4 -9.28 3.78 -15.99
CA PHE A 4 -8.02 3.70 -15.28
C PHE A 4 -8.06 2.73 -14.09
N GLY A 5 -6.96 2.00 -13.85
CA GLY A 5 -6.86 0.96 -12.84
C GLY A 5 -6.69 1.44 -11.39
N GLY A 6 -6.76 2.74 -11.18
CA GLY A 6 -6.89 3.45 -9.92
C GLY A 6 -7.66 4.74 -10.20
N LYS A 7 -8.26 5.35 -9.17
CA LYS A 7 -8.96 6.62 -9.28
C LYS A 7 -7.97 7.68 -9.80
N ASN A 8 -7.98 7.97 -11.11
CA ASN A 8 -7.11 8.95 -11.75
C ASN A 8 -7.49 10.36 -11.33
N ASP A 9 -7.18 10.68 -10.08
CA ASP A 9 -7.36 11.99 -9.51
C ASP A 9 -6.19 12.86 -9.98
N VAL A 10 -6.52 13.89 -10.75
CA VAL A 10 -5.70 15.10 -10.73
C VAL A 10 -5.83 15.64 -9.31
N ILE A 11 -4.72 15.71 -8.58
CA ILE A 11 -4.71 16.21 -7.20
C ILE A 11 -4.16 17.62 -7.23
N ILE A 12 -4.89 18.55 -6.63
CA ILE A 12 -4.47 19.95 -6.48
C ILE A 12 -4.16 20.17 -5.01
N LEU A 13 -2.90 20.44 -4.69
CA LEU A 13 -2.43 20.61 -3.31
C LEU A 13 -1.09 21.35 -3.29
N ASP A 14 -0.86 22.18 -2.27
CA ASP A 14 0.48 22.70 -1.95
C ASP A 14 1.35 21.58 -1.36
N LEU A 15 2.31 21.09 -2.15
CA LEU A 15 3.27 20.06 -1.79
C LEU A 15 4.54 20.64 -1.15
N ASP A 16 4.97 21.82 -1.60
CA ASP A 16 6.25 22.42 -1.21
C ASP A 16 6.13 23.41 -0.03
N ASN A 17 4.90 23.64 0.46
CA ASN A 17 4.52 24.57 1.52
C ASN A 17 4.95 26.02 1.22
N LYS A 18 4.99 26.44 -0.05
CA LYS A 18 5.36 27.80 -0.47
C LYS A 18 4.18 28.65 -0.93
N TYR A 19 2.96 28.34 -0.50
CA TYR A 19 1.73 29.11 -0.72
C TYR A 19 1.27 29.15 -2.20
N GLY A 20 1.40 28.03 -2.91
CA GLY A 20 0.84 27.86 -4.24
C GLY A 20 0.58 26.40 -4.57
N GLU A 21 -0.63 26.08 -5.02
CA GLU A 21 -1.03 24.70 -5.29
C GLU A 21 -0.29 24.11 -6.51
N GLU A 22 0.28 22.93 -6.33
CA GLU A 22 0.71 22.07 -7.42
C GLU A 22 -0.45 21.20 -7.92
N ILE A 23 -0.43 20.94 -9.22
CA ILE A 23 -1.29 19.95 -9.85
C ILE A 23 -0.45 18.69 -10.06
N ILE A 24 -0.79 17.64 -9.34
CA ILE A 24 -0.18 16.32 -9.46
C ILE A 24 -1.05 15.50 -10.39
N PHE A 25 -0.43 14.92 -11.41
CA PHE A 25 -1.12 14.08 -12.37
C PHE A 25 -0.32 12.81 -12.66
N ALA A 26 -1.05 11.73 -12.91
CA ALA A 26 -0.51 10.43 -13.27
C ALA A 26 -0.93 10.10 -14.70
N TYR A 27 -0.02 9.56 -15.50
CA TYR A 27 -0.33 9.17 -16.87
C TYR A 27 0.52 7.99 -17.35
N LYS A 28 0.04 7.36 -18.43
CA LYS A 28 0.71 6.26 -19.11
C LYS A 28 1.07 6.67 -20.52
N TYR A 29 2.31 6.45 -20.90
CA TYR A 29 2.79 6.70 -22.25
C TYR A 29 3.80 5.62 -22.65
N ASN A 30 3.69 5.09 -23.88
CA ASN A 30 4.57 4.06 -24.41
C ASN A 30 4.83 2.88 -23.44
N LYS A 31 3.75 2.33 -22.86
CA LYS A 31 3.79 1.22 -21.88
C LYS A 31 4.53 1.49 -20.56
N LYS A 32 4.85 2.76 -20.28
CA LYS A 32 5.44 3.20 -19.02
C LYS A 32 4.49 4.14 -18.30
N ALA A 33 4.60 4.16 -16.98
CA ALA A 33 3.82 5.05 -16.14
C ALA A 33 4.67 6.22 -15.62
N TYR A 34 4.00 7.36 -15.45
CA TYR A 34 4.62 8.63 -15.10
C TYR A 34 3.78 9.37 -14.08
N VAL A 35 4.44 10.11 -13.18
CA VAL A 35 3.80 11.13 -12.35
C VAL A 35 4.44 12.47 -12.68
N GLY A 36 3.62 13.50 -12.87
CA GLY A 36 4.07 14.86 -13.16
C GLY A 36 3.53 15.86 -12.16
N ILE A 37 4.28 16.95 -12.02
CA ILE A 37 3.89 18.15 -11.29
C ILE A 37 3.70 19.26 -12.30
N GLY A 38 2.58 19.98 -12.21
CA GLY A 38 2.37 21.22 -12.92
C GLY A 38 2.01 22.36 -11.99
N LYS A 39 2.24 23.58 -12.44
CA LYS A 39 1.82 24.82 -11.76
C LYS A 39 1.08 25.71 -12.74
N TYR A 40 0.11 26.47 -12.21
CA TYR A 40 -0.52 27.56 -12.95
C TYR A 40 0.30 28.83 -12.74
N ASN A 41 0.80 29.44 -13.82
CA ASN A 41 1.57 30.67 -13.76
C ASN A 41 1.12 31.62 -14.89
N LYS A 42 0.66 32.82 -14.52
CA LYS A 42 0.26 33.88 -15.47
C LYS A 42 -0.60 33.34 -16.62
N ASP A 43 -1.72 32.70 -16.25
CA ASP A 43 -2.73 32.16 -17.16
C ASP A 43 -2.31 30.96 -18.02
N LYS A 44 -1.22 30.29 -17.66
CA LYS A 44 -0.77 29.08 -18.35
C LYS A 44 -0.46 27.98 -17.35
N PHE A 45 -0.90 26.77 -17.69
CA PHE A 45 -0.44 25.56 -17.05
C PHE A 45 0.93 25.19 -17.61
N VAL A 46 1.91 24.99 -16.72
CA VAL A 46 3.26 24.57 -17.08
C VAL A 46 3.60 23.31 -16.31
N ILE A 47 4.05 22.29 -17.02
CA ILE A 47 4.63 21.09 -16.40
C ILE A 47 6.00 21.47 -15.85
N VAL A 48 6.19 21.27 -14.55
CA VAL A 48 7.42 21.61 -13.82
C VAL A 48 8.38 20.43 -13.84
N ASP A 49 7.88 19.22 -13.58
CA ASP A 49 8.70 18.02 -13.58
C ASP A 49 7.87 16.76 -13.90
N ILE A 50 8.55 15.72 -14.37
CA ILE A 50 7.99 14.41 -14.70
C ILE A 50 8.92 13.33 -14.16
N TYR A 51 8.37 12.44 -13.34
CA TYR A 51 9.03 11.25 -12.84
C TYR A 51 8.56 10.01 -13.61
N GLU A 52 9.49 9.29 -14.23
CA GLU A 52 9.23 7.98 -14.85
C GLU A 52 9.28 6.87 -13.79
N GLY A 53 8.16 6.17 -13.62
CA GLY A 53 8.07 5.04 -12.71
C GLY A 53 8.60 3.73 -13.29
N ARG A 54 8.79 2.74 -12.42
CA ARG A 54 9.27 1.39 -12.80
C ARG A 54 8.16 0.47 -13.36
N GLY A 55 6.92 0.93 -13.38
CA GLY A 55 5.74 0.15 -13.75
C GLY A 55 5.16 0.47 -15.12
N SER A 56 4.28 -0.42 -15.57
CA SER A 56 3.51 -0.25 -16.82
C SER A 56 2.22 0.54 -16.65
N ASP A 57 1.81 0.77 -15.40
CA ASP A 57 0.64 1.55 -15.00
C ASP A 57 0.80 2.06 -13.56
N ILE A 58 -0.17 2.81 -13.07
CA ILE A 58 -0.28 3.21 -11.65
C ILE A 58 -1.52 2.55 -11.05
N SER A 59 -1.34 1.84 -9.95
CA SER A 59 -2.43 1.22 -9.20
C SER A 59 -2.90 2.10 -8.02
N HIS A 60 -1.99 2.90 -7.46
CA HIS A 60 -2.24 3.70 -6.28
C HIS A 60 -1.50 5.03 -6.39
N LEU A 61 -2.18 6.12 -6.01
CA LEU A 61 -1.61 7.45 -5.88
C LEU A 61 -2.25 8.13 -4.66
N PHE A 62 -1.46 8.33 -3.61
CA PHE A 62 -1.91 9.01 -2.40
C PHE A 62 -0.96 10.15 -2.06
N ILE A 63 -1.47 11.15 -1.36
CA ILE A 63 -0.65 12.16 -0.71
C ILE A 63 -0.85 12.02 0.78
N ARG A 64 0.20 11.62 1.49
CA ARG A 64 0.16 11.44 2.94
C ARG A 64 1.50 11.83 3.57
N PRO A 65 1.50 12.33 4.80
CA PRO A 65 2.71 12.52 5.58
C PRO A 65 3.32 11.17 5.98
N ILE A 66 4.45 10.81 5.37
CA ILE A 66 5.24 9.61 5.67
C ILE A 66 6.61 10.00 6.24
N LEU A 67 7.27 10.96 5.59
CA LEU A 67 8.61 11.42 5.97
C LEU A 67 8.59 12.34 7.21
N HIS A 68 7.66 13.29 7.27
CA HIS A 68 7.52 14.25 8.36
C HIS A 68 6.05 14.69 8.50
N GLU A 69 5.61 15.00 9.72
CA GLU A 69 4.22 15.37 10.07
C GLU A 69 3.66 16.58 9.30
N ARG A 70 4.54 17.34 8.64
CA ARG A 70 4.25 18.62 7.98
C ARG A 70 4.68 18.63 6.51
N SER A 71 5.16 17.51 5.99
CA SER A 71 5.53 17.39 4.58
C SER A 71 4.67 16.35 3.88
N ASN A 72 4.20 16.70 2.71
CA ASN A 72 3.43 15.79 1.87
C ASN A 72 4.39 14.83 1.16
N THR A 73 4.14 13.53 1.31
CA THR A 73 4.81 12.48 0.54
C THR A 73 3.82 11.92 -0.47
N ILE A 74 4.24 11.78 -1.73
CA ILE A 74 3.47 11.12 -2.77
C ILE A 74 3.77 9.62 -2.67
N VAL A 75 2.77 8.84 -2.29
CA VAL A 75 2.85 7.38 -2.19
C VAL A 75 2.32 6.78 -3.49
N ILE A 76 3.15 6.00 -4.18
CA ILE A 76 2.82 5.46 -5.51
C ILE A 76 2.93 3.94 -5.51
N GLY A 77 1.92 3.28 -6.09
CA GLY A 77 1.98 1.89 -6.51
C GLY A 77 2.22 1.80 -8.01
N TRP A 78 3.45 1.48 -8.42
CA TRP A 78 3.79 1.22 -9.82
C TRP A 78 3.35 -0.19 -10.22
N LYS A 79 2.38 -0.33 -11.11
CA LYS A 79 1.87 -1.65 -11.54
C LYS A 79 2.91 -2.39 -12.39
N VAL A 80 3.50 -3.43 -11.82
CA VAL A 80 4.55 -4.24 -12.47
C VAL A 80 4.04 -5.59 -12.99
N ARG A 81 2.93 -6.10 -12.42
CA ARG A 81 2.25 -7.34 -12.80
C ARG A 81 0.74 -7.18 -12.63
N ASP A 82 -0.04 -8.20 -12.98
CA ASP A 82 -1.50 -8.14 -12.99
C ASP A 82 -2.11 -7.64 -11.68
N ILE A 83 -1.68 -8.21 -10.55
CA ILE A 83 -2.18 -7.91 -9.20
C ILE A 83 -1.10 -7.36 -8.26
N SER A 84 0.09 -7.06 -8.78
CA SER A 84 1.23 -6.64 -7.95
C SER A 84 1.80 -5.32 -8.41
N SER A 85 2.05 -4.45 -7.44
CA SER A 85 2.61 -3.12 -7.61
C SER A 85 3.87 -2.96 -6.78
N ASN A 86 4.85 -2.25 -7.32
CA ASN A 86 6.03 -1.83 -6.58
C ASN A 86 5.75 -0.48 -5.90
N LEU A 87 6.03 -0.38 -4.60
CA LEU A 87 5.89 0.83 -3.82
C LEU A 87 7.04 1.80 -4.11
N ASP A 88 6.69 3.07 -4.19
CA ASP A 88 7.63 4.19 -4.21
C ASP A 88 7.08 5.34 -3.37
N LEU A 89 8.00 6.13 -2.83
CA LEU A 89 7.71 7.32 -2.04
C LEU A 89 8.44 8.49 -2.68
N LEU A 90 7.71 9.43 -3.24
CA LEU A 90 8.28 10.63 -3.85
C LEU A 90 8.06 11.85 -2.98
N ILE A 91 9.02 12.76 -2.99
CA ILE A 91 8.86 14.13 -2.50
C ILE A 91 9.13 15.10 -3.64
N TYR A 92 8.49 16.25 -3.57
CA TYR A 92 8.68 17.34 -4.51
C TYR A 92 9.40 18.48 -3.78
N GLU A 93 10.68 18.68 -4.13
CA GLU A 93 11.52 19.72 -3.55
C GLU A 93 12.36 20.35 -4.65
N ASP A 94 12.60 21.67 -4.55
CA ASP A 94 13.42 22.42 -5.51
C ASP A 94 13.04 22.17 -6.98
N LYS A 95 11.73 22.07 -7.25
CA LYS A 95 11.15 21.81 -8.57
C LYS A 95 11.45 20.43 -9.15
N ASN A 96 11.84 19.46 -8.32
CA ASN A 96 12.14 18.11 -8.75
C ASN A 96 11.38 17.08 -7.89
N LEU A 97 10.81 16.08 -8.55
CA LEU A 97 10.33 14.84 -7.96
C LEU A 97 11.52 13.90 -7.73
N LYS A 98 11.68 13.45 -6.49
CA LYS A 98 12.71 12.47 -6.14
C LYS A 98 12.14 11.36 -5.28
N SER A 99 12.55 10.13 -5.57
CA SER A 99 12.28 9.00 -4.68
C SER A 99 13.14 9.11 -3.43
N ILE A 100 12.53 8.86 -2.28
CA ILE A 100 13.19 8.86 -0.96
C ILE A 100 13.36 7.45 -0.39
N LEU A 101 12.89 6.44 -1.13
CA LEU A 101 12.89 5.06 -0.66
C LEU A 101 14.10 4.28 -1.18
N ASN A 102 14.99 3.88 -0.27
CA ASN A 102 16.16 3.07 -0.60
C ASN A 102 15.86 1.57 -0.69
N ASN A 103 14.75 1.09 -0.08
CA ASN A 103 14.34 -0.30 -0.23
C ASN A 103 14.14 -0.61 -1.71
N LYS A 104 14.81 -1.66 -2.19
CA LYS A 104 14.52 -2.20 -3.52
C LYS A 104 13.29 -3.09 -3.39
N ASP A 105 12.40 -2.98 -4.38
CA ASP A 105 11.42 -4.03 -4.70
C ASP A 105 10.43 -4.39 -3.57
N LEU A 106 9.88 -3.38 -2.89
CA LEU A 106 8.71 -3.58 -2.03
C LEU A 106 7.46 -3.75 -2.89
N TYR A 107 6.95 -4.98 -2.95
CA TYR A 107 5.75 -5.30 -3.70
C TYR A 107 4.52 -5.45 -2.81
N PHE A 108 3.37 -5.08 -3.35
CA PHE A 108 2.09 -5.24 -2.68
C PHE A 108 0.94 -5.42 -3.68
N THR A 109 -0.15 -5.98 -3.20
CA THR A 109 -1.44 -6.06 -3.88
C THR A 109 -2.43 -5.05 -3.31
N MET A 110 -2.45 -4.91 -1.97
CA MET A 110 -3.21 -3.86 -1.28
C MET A 110 -2.30 -3.11 -0.32
N ILE A 111 -2.62 -1.84 -0.07
CA ILE A 111 -1.87 -0.95 0.82
C ILE A 111 -2.86 -0.19 1.70
N ASP A 112 -2.53 -0.09 2.98
CA ASP A 112 -3.15 0.89 3.88
C ASP A 112 -2.09 1.87 4.39
N LEU A 113 -2.49 3.12 4.56
CA LEU A 113 -1.71 4.17 5.18
C LEU A 113 -2.45 4.57 6.46
N ILE A 114 -1.82 4.36 7.61
CA ILE A 114 -2.48 4.49 8.92
C ILE A 114 -1.56 5.24 9.86
N ASP A 115 -2.09 6.26 10.52
CA ASP A 115 -1.46 6.93 11.66
C ASP A 115 -1.85 6.20 12.94
N PHE A 116 -0.98 5.30 13.41
CA PHE A 116 -1.25 4.55 14.63
C PHE A 116 -0.99 5.39 15.89
N ASN A 117 -0.20 6.45 15.80
CA ASN A 117 0.24 7.22 16.96
C ASN A 117 -0.57 8.53 17.17
N ASN A 118 -1.52 8.82 16.26
CA ASN A 118 -2.25 10.09 16.18
C ASN A 118 -1.33 11.32 16.10
N ASN A 119 -0.20 11.18 15.39
CA ASN A 119 0.79 12.25 15.23
C ASN A 119 0.83 12.81 13.80
N ASN A 120 -0.13 12.44 12.95
CA ASN A 120 -0.16 12.78 11.52
C ASN A 120 1.05 12.21 10.75
N LEU A 121 1.70 11.14 11.20
CA LEU A 121 2.59 10.33 10.36
C LEU A 121 1.92 9.00 10.08
N GLN A 122 1.89 8.58 8.83
CA GLN A 122 1.32 7.29 8.49
C GLN A 122 2.42 6.22 8.46
N GLU A 123 2.21 5.13 9.18
CA GLU A 123 2.82 3.85 8.88
C GLU A 123 2.18 3.22 7.64
N ILE A 124 2.93 2.32 7.00
CA ILE A 124 2.54 1.67 5.75
C ILE A 124 2.27 0.20 6.02
N VAL A 125 1.08 -0.28 5.66
CA VAL A 125 0.74 -1.70 5.74
C VAL A 125 0.60 -2.27 4.34
N LEU A 126 1.39 -3.29 4.03
CA LEU A 126 1.39 -3.95 2.73
C LEU A 126 0.79 -5.34 2.82
N TRP A 127 -0.19 -5.61 1.97
CA TRP A 127 -0.77 -6.93 1.75
C TRP A 127 -0.19 -7.49 0.46
N THR A 128 0.64 -8.53 0.58
CA THR A 128 1.26 -9.20 -0.57
C THR A 128 0.49 -10.48 -0.86
N HIS A 129 -0.03 -10.63 -2.07
CA HIS A 129 -0.73 -11.86 -2.46
C HIS A 129 0.17 -13.08 -2.26
N ASP A 130 -0.36 -14.10 -1.62
CA ASP A 130 0.27 -15.41 -1.45
C ASP A 130 -0.41 -16.42 -2.40
N THR A 131 -1.65 -16.78 -2.09
CA THR A 131 -2.43 -17.76 -2.85
C THR A 131 -3.94 -17.47 -2.75
N LYS A 132 -4.65 -17.56 -3.87
CA LYS A 132 -6.09 -17.24 -3.95
C LYS A 132 -6.36 -15.84 -3.33
N ASP A 133 -7.26 -15.76 -2.36
CA ASP A 133 -7.57 -14.52 -1.64
C ASP A 133 -6.78 -14.40 -0.32
N ALA A 134 -5.67 -15.13 -0.18
CA ALA A 134 -4.80 -15.05 0.98
C ALA A 134 -3.58 -14.15 0.74
N TYR A 135 -3.22 -13.41 1.78
CA TYR A 135 -2.23 -12.35 1.74
C TYR A 135 -1.32 -12.40 2.97
N ASN A 136 -0.03 -12.15 2.73
CA ASN A 136 0.94 -11.85 3.78
C ASN A 136 0.87 -10.36 4.10
N VAL A 137 0.66 -10.04 5.37
CA VAL A 137 0.49 -8.67 5.87
C VAL A 137 1.75 -8.25 6.63
N ARG A 138 2.33 -7.11 6.24
CA ARG A 138 3.52 -6.54 6.90
C ARG A 138 3.33 -5.05 7.14
N ILE A 139 3.72 -4.59 8.33
CA ILE A 139 3.61 -3.19 8.76
C ILE A 139 5.00 -2.57 8.76
N PHE A 140 5.12 -1.34 8.25
CA PHE A 140 6.39 -0.65 8.08
C PHE A 140 6.35 0.75 8.69
N GLU A 141 7.44 1.12 9.36
CA GLU A 141 7.77 2.49 9.72
C GLU A 141 8.84 3.04 8.76
N TYR A 142 8.72 4.31 8.37
CA TYR A 142 9.76 4.99 7.61
C TYR A 142 10.85 5.54 8.55
N LYS A 143 12.09 5.06 8.38
CA LYS A 143 13.27 5.48 9.17
C LYS A 143 14.51 5.52 8.28
N ASN A 144 15.25 6.64 8.30
CA ASN A 144 16.53 6.80 7.61
C ASN A 144 16.50 6.42 6.12
N ASN A 145 15.45 6.80 5.39
CA ASN A 145 15.24 6.47 3.97
C ASN A 145 14.95 4.99 3.68
N TYR A 146 14.56 4.24 4.71
CA TYR A 146 14.08 2.88 4.58
C TYR A 146 12.70 2.71 5.20
N LEU A 147 11.91 1.81 4.63
CA LEU A 147 10.79 1.19 5.31
C LEU A 147 11.31 -0.03 6.07
N ILE A 148 11.20 0.04 7.40
CA ILE A 148 11.61 -0.99 8.33
C ILE A 148 10.36 -1.70 8.84
N GLU A 149 10.33 -3.02 8.66
CA GLU A 149 9.23 -3.85 9.14
C GLU A 149 9.15 -3.80 10.67
N THR A 150 7.94 -3.72 11.20
CA THR A 150 7.68 -3.63 12.65
C THR A 150 6.43 -4.44 13.00
N ASN A 151 6.44 -5.01 14.21
CA ASN A 151 5.29 -5.69 14.81
C ASN A 151 4.63 -4.86 15.94
N LYS A 152 5.13 -3.64 16.19
CA LYS A 152 4.66 -2.75 17.25
C LYS A 152 3.14 -2.51 17.20
N TYR A 153 2.56 -2.56 16.01
CA TYR A 153 1.15 -2.24 15.76
C TYR A 153 0.29 -3.47 15.45
N ASP A 154 0.83 -4.68 15.63
CA ASP A 154 0.15 -5.91 15.27
C ASP A 154 -1.17 -6.06 16.02
N GLU A 155 -1.19 -5.85 17.35
CA GLU A 155 -2.40 -5.96 18.17
C GLU A 155 -3.53 -5.03 17.72
N ILE A 156 -3.19 -3.88 17.14
CA ILE A 156 -4.16 -2.89 16.65
C ILE A 156 -4.64 -3.27 15.25
N TYR A 157 -3.69 -3.54 14.35
CA TYR A 157 -4.00 -3.70 12.93
C TYR A 157 -4.57 -5.09 12.62
N TYR A 158 -4.13 -6.14 13.31
CA TYR A 158 -4.58 -7.51 13.03
C TYR A 158 -6.05 -7.74 13.38
N VAL A 159 -6.74 -6.84 14.09
CA VAL A 159 -8.20 -6.89 14.22
C VAL A 159 -8.88 -6.81 12.85
N LYS A 160 -8.37 -5.98 11.94
CA LYS A 160 -8.84 -5.89 10.55
C LYS A 160 -8.52 -7.17 9.78
N VAL A 161 -7.31 -7.72 9.97
CA VAL A 161 -6.83 -8.94 9.30
C VAL A 161 -7.66 -10.16 9.72
N LEU A 162 -7.94 -10.27 11.03
CA LEU A 162 -8.78 -11.32 11.60
C LEU A 162 -10.15 -11.31 10.93
N LYS A 163 -10.83 -10.16 10.93
CA LYS A 163 -12.16 -10.02 10.32
C LYS A 163 -12.17 -10.40 8.84
N TYR A 164 -11.14 -9.99 8.10
CA TYR A 164 -10.98 -10.38 6.70
C TYR A 164 -10.96 -11.91 6.51
N TYR A 165 -10.20 -12.63 7.34
CA TYR A 165 -10.14 -14.09 7.26
C TYR A 165 -11.36 -14.80 7.86
N GLU A 166 -12.03 -14.21 8.85
CA GLU A 166 -13.34 -14.69 9.33
C GLU A 166 -14.37 -14.68 8.19
N ASP A 167 -14.46 -13.59 7.43
CA ASP A 167 -15.35 -13.47 6.28
C ASP A 167 -15.03 -14.52 5.20
N LEU A 168 -13.75 -14.76 4.93
CA LEU A 168 -13.31 -15.80 3.98
C LEU A 168 -13.63 -17.22 4.47
N VAL A 169 -13.43 -17.53 5.75
CA VAL A 169 -13.78 -18.83 6.33
C VAL A 169 -15.28 -19.03 6.37
N ASN A 170 -16.07 -17.98 6.63
CA ASN A 170 -17.53 -18.04 6.55
C ASN A 170 -18.00 -18.39 5.13
N LYS A 171 -17.35 -17.83 4.11
CA LYS A 171 -17.66 -18.12 2.70
C LYS A 171 -17.14 -19.49 2.25
N TYR A 172 -15.98 -19.90 2.75
CA TYR A 172 -15.28 -21.14 2.34
C TYR A 172 -14.81 -21.93 3.58
N PRO A 173 -15.75 -22.56 4.32
CA PRO A 173 -15.48 -23.12 5.64
C PRO A 173 -14.48 -24.27 5.67
N ASN A 174 -14.24 -24.93 4.54
CA ASN A 174 -13.32 -26.07 4.42
C ASN A 174 -12.00 -25.69 3.71
N SER A 175 -11.76 -24.39 3.50
CA SER A 175 -10.50 -23.89 2.95
C SER A 175 -9.40 -23.99 4.00
N THR A 176 -8.50 -24.98 3.87
CA THR A 176 -7.34 -25.12 4.76
C THR A 176 -6.44 -23.89 4.71
N THR A 177 -6.31 -23.25 3.54
CA THR A 177 -5.63 -21.97 3.38
C THR A 177 -6.22 -20.91 4.31
N TYR A 178 -7.52 -20.63 4.23
CA TYR A 178 -8.10 -19.52 4.98
C TYR A 178 -8.17 -19.81 6.49
N LEU A 179 -8.35 -21.07 6.87
CA LEU A 179 -8.23 -21.50 8.28
C LEU A 179 -6.82 -21.27 8.83
N TYR A 180 -5.76 -21.51 8.03
CA TYR A 180 -4.39 -21.25 8.45
C TYR A 180 -4.15 -19.76 8.72
N TYR A 181 -4.57 -18.88 7.80
CA TYR A 181 -4.40 -17.43 8.00
C TYR A 181 -5.28 -16.88 9.12
N LEU A 182 -6.50 -17.42 9.30
CA LEU A 182 -7.36 -17.09 10.45
C LEU A 182 -6.67 -17.45 11.77
N ALA A 183 -6.14 -18.67 11.88
CA ALA A 183 -5.42 -19.12 13.07
C ALA A 183 -4.16 -18.27 13.33
N ASN A 184 -3.44 -17.87 12.27
CA ASN A 184 -2.29 -16.98 12.40
C ASN A 184 -2.69 -15.60 12.94
N ALA A 185 -3.75 -15.00 12.40
CA ALA A 185 -4.26 -13.71 12.89
C ALA A 185 -4.75 -13.79 14.36
N GLN A 186 -5.43 -14.88 14.73
CA GLN A 186 -5.82 -15.16 16.12
C GLN A 186 -4.59 -15.22 17.04
N ASN A 187 -3.55 -15.96 16.65
CA ASN A 187 -2.32 -16.08 17.44
C ASN A 187 -1.60 -14.73 17.63
N ILE A 188 -1.54 -13.91 16.58
CA ILE A 188 -0.92 -12.58 16.64
C ILE A 188 -1.68 -11.66 17.61
N LEU A 189 -3.00 -11.77 17.65
CA LEU A 189 -3.85 -11.05 18.62
C LEU A 189 -3.89 -11.69 20.01
N GLY A 190 -3.21 -12.81 20.22
CA GLY A 190 -3.27 -13.58 21.48
C GLY A 190 -4.62 -14.26 21.74
N TYR A 191 -5.46 -14.44 20.73
CA TYR A 191 -6.74 -15.13 20.82
C TYR A 191 -6.56 -16.66 20.77
N ASP A 192 -7.47 -17.42 21.40
CA ASP A 192 -7.42 -18.88 21.35
C ASP A 192 -7.74 -19.40 19.94
N SER A 193 -6.73 -19.97 19.27
CA SER A 193 -6.83 -20.52 17.92
C SER A 193 -7.08 -22.03 17.89
N LYS A 194 -7.25 -22.70 19.05
CA LYS A 194 -7.37 -24.18 19.13
C LYS A 194 -8.49 -24.75 18.29
N GLU A 195 -9.65 -24.12 18.26
CA GLU A 195 -10.79 -24.60 17.47
C GLU A 195 -10.48 -24.54 15.97
N THR A 196 -9.93 -23.41 15.51
CA THR A 196 -9.49 -23.21 14.13
C THR A 196 -8.42 -24.22 13.74
N LEU A 197 -7.41 -24.43 14.60
CA LEU A 197 -6.34 -25.40 14.37
C LEU A 197 -6.84 -26.84 14.33
N LYS A 198 -7.74 -27.23 15.25
CA LYS A 198 -8.36 -28.56 15.24
C LYS A 198 -9.14 -28.81 13.94
N LYS A 199 -9.87 -27.80 13.46
CA LYS A 199 -10.59 -27.88 12.18
C LYS A 199 -9.63 -28.03 11.00
N LEU A 200 -8.53 -27.27 10.99
CA LEU A 200 -7.47 -27.38 10.00
C LEU A 200 -6.85 -28.78 9.96
N GLU A 201 -6.51 -29.34 11.12
CA GLU A 201 -5.94 -30.68 11.25
C GLU A 201 -6.86 -31.76 10.68
N ASN A 202 -8.14 -31.75 11.07
CA ASN A 202 -9.13 -32.72 10.58
C ASN A 202 -9.23 -32.73 9.05
N LEU A 203 -9.30 -31.55 8.43
CA LEU A 203 -9.37 -31.43 6.97
C LEU A 203 -8.11 -31.98 6.29
N ASN A 204 -6.92 -31.70 6.85
CA ASN A 204 -5.66 -32.21 6.32
C ASN A 204 -5.54 -33.74 6.42
N TYR A 205 -6.19 -34.38 7.41
CA TYR A 205 -6.27 -35.84 7.50
C TYR A 205 -7.17 -36.44 6.43
N ASP A 206 -8.30 -35.80 6.11
CA ASP A 206 -9.24 -36.28 5.09
C ASP A 206 -8.64 -36.25 3.67
N TYR A 207 -7.71 -35.33 3.38
CA TYR A 207 -6.99 -35.29 2.10
C TYR A 207 -5.87 -36.34 1.97
N LYS A 208 -5.49 -37.04 3.05
CA LYS A 208 -4.41 -38.04 3.05
C LYS A 208 -4.91 -39.49 2.94
N LYS A 209 -6.23 -39.71 2.88
CA LYS A 209 -6.86 -41.01 2.62
C LYS A 209 -7.23 -41.13 1.15
#